data_AF-B9WA67-F1
#
_entry.id   AF-B9WA67-F1
#
_cell.length_a   1.000
_cell.length_b   1.000
_cell.length_c   1.000
_cell.angle_alpha   90.00
_cell.angle_beta   90.00
_cell.angle_gamma   90.00
#
_symmetry.space_group_name_H-M   'P 1'
#
loop_
_entity.id
_entity.type
_entity.pdbx_description
1 polymer ?
#
loop_
_entity_poly.entity_id
_entity_poly.type
_entity_poly.pdbx_seq_one_letter_code
_entity_poly.pdbx_strand_id
1 'polypeptide(L)'
;MKVYKHPILVNPTRWLRGPKKHAKPLYQSGYYPSLKSNPFAAALSRLDANSPSSTLPIGNGIPLTVSHRADNTYVLTPNIHETPTQPSRLLINSARYIKLIVDRPKAIQKLVPLQFIQQCKSSKARVTIDKDIVEQIDTLYRQKIESLLPDSSECGDYGIILKPMDVPVRIDGGTTYVNSTFNTFINYNTHRDLAQLILAYTDFVNL
;
A
#
# COMPACT_ATOMS: atom_id res chain seq x y z
N MET A 1 -2.58 31.25 -4.00
CA MET A 1 -2.15 29.91 -4.46
C MET A 1 -2.33 28.93 -3.30
N LYS A 2 -3.25 27.96 -3.39
CA LYS A 2 -3.54 27.02 -2.29
C LYS A 2 -2.64 25.79 -2.44
N VAL A 3 -1.69 25.63 -1.53
CA VAL A 3 -0.94 24.37 -1.36
C VAL A 3 -1.90 23.38 -0.69
N TYR A 4 -2.48 22.47 -1.46
CA TYR A 4 -3.30 21.40 -0.91
C TYR A 4 -2.40 20.36 -0.25
N LYS A 5 -2.25 20.43 1.07
CA LYS A 5 -1.64 19.36 1.86
C LYS A 5 -2.53 18.12 1.74
N HIS A 6 -2.00 17.05 1.17
CA HIS A 6 -2.74 15.83 0.89
C HIS A 6 -3.28 15.22 2.22
N PRO A 7 -4.60 14.97 2.36
CA PRO A 7 -5.17 14.49 3.62
C PRO A 7 -4.61 13.13 4.09
N ILE A 8 -4.12 12.28 3.17
CA ILE A 8 -3.48 11.00 3.52
C ILE A 8 -2.11 11.23 4.20
N LEU A 9 -1.43 12.34 3.90
CA LEU A 9 -0.14 12.70 4.50
C LEU A 9 -0.29 13.36 5.89
N VAL A 10 -1.52 13.60 6.35
CA VAL A 10 -1.80 14.22 7.65
C VAL A 10 -2.59 13.24 8.54
N ASN A 11 -1.91 12.16 8.90
CA ASN A 11 -2.09 11.44 10.16
C ASN A 11 -3.49 10.85 10.47
N PRO A 12 -3.72 9.56 10.19
CA PRO A 12 -4.98 8.87 10.51
C PRO A 12 -5.23 8.67 12.02
N THR A 13 -4.26 8.95 12.90
CA THR A 13 -4.40 8.67 14.34
C THR A 13 -5.29 9.65 15.11
N ARG A 14 -5.68 10.80 14.52
CA ARG A 14 -6.66 11.71 15.16
C ARG A 14 -8.12 11.26 15.03
N TRP A 15 -8.42 10.20 14.29
CA TRP A 15 -9.78 9.84 13.92
C TRP A 15 -10.43 8.76 14.79
N LEU A 16 -9.76 8.30 15.85
CA LEU A 16 -10.26 7.18 16.66
C LEU A 16 -9.99 7.39 18.16
N ARG A 17 -10.93 8.05 18.87
CA ARG A 17 -11.23 7.75 20.28
C ARG A 17 -12.61 7.08 20.32
N GLY A 18 -12.66 5.79 20.64
CA GLY A 18 -13.90 5.01 20.69
C GLY A 18 -14.01 3.94 19.59
N PRO A 19 -15.07 3.12 19.61
CA PRO A 19 -15.12 1.82 18.94
C PRO A 19 -14.78 1.95 17.46
N LYS A 20 -13.68 1.28 17.08
CA LYS A 20 -12.90 1.46 15.86
C LYS A 20 -13.64 0.97 14.61
N LYS A 21 -14.68 1.69 14.18
CA LYS A 21 -15.34 1.50 12.90
C LYS A 21 -15.36 2.81 12.14
N HIS A 22 -14.98 2.76 10.87
CA HIS A 22 -14.95 3.92 9.99
C HIS A 22 -16.38 4.41 9.78
N ALA A 23 -16.68 5.64 10.21
CA ALA A 23 -17.93 6.27 9.88
C ALA A 23 -17.79 6.87 8.47
N LYS A 24 -18.46 6.26 7.48
CA LYS A 24 -18.55 6.74 6.09
C LYS A 24 -18.76 8.27 5.93
N PRO A 25 -19.51 8.96 6.81
CA PRO A 25 -19.67 10.41 6.74
C PRO A 25 -18.40 11.24 7.05
N LEU A 26 -17.36 10.65 7.64
CA LEU A 26 -16.12 11.35 7.99
C LEU A 26 -15.11 11.41 6.85
N TYR A 27 -15.34 10.69 5.75
CA TYR A 27 -14.60 10.92 4.52
C TYR A 27 -15.08 12.25 3.93
N GLN A 28 -14.17 13.20 3.71
CA GLN A 28 -14.50 14.46 3.05
C GLN A 28 -15.01 14.18 1.63
N SER A 29 -16.33 14.28 1.44
CA SER A 29 -16.95 14.35 0.13
C SER A 29 -16.56 15.67 -0.53
N GLY A 30 -15.79 15.59 -1.62
CA GLY A 30 -15.43 16.78 -2.41
C GLY A 30 -13.94 17.04 -2.63
N TYR A 31 -13.01 16.24 -2.08
CA TYR A 31 -11.59 16.35 -2.44
C TYR A 31 -11.24 15.66 -3.78
N TYR A 32 -12.06 14.70 -4.20
CA TYR A 32 -11.87 13.85 -5.37
C TYR A 32 -12.94 13.93 -6.50
N PRO A 33 -13.86 14.93 -6.60
CA PRO A 33 -14.93 14.91 -7.59
C PRO A 33 -14.43 15.07 -9.05
N SER A 34 -13.17 15.45 -9.27
CA SER A 34 -12.51 15.48 -10.59
C SER A 34 -11.91 14.12 -11.02
N LEU A 35 -11.97 13.08 -10.17
CA LEU A 35 -11.25 11.81 -10.36
C LEU A 35 -12.05 10.71 -11.08
N LYS A 36 -13.03 11.03 -11.95
CA LYS A 36 -13.73 9.99 -12.74
C LYS A 36 -12.78 9.17 -13.63
N SER A 37 -11.62 9.73 -14.00
CA SER A 37 -10.55 9.08 -14.75
C SER A 37 -9.38 8.60 -13.89
N ASN A 38 -9.37 8.87 -12.58
CA ASN A 38 -8.24 8.50 -11.74
C ASN A 38 -8.49 7.15 -11.04
N PRO A 39 -7.69 6.12 -11.38
CA PRO A 39 -7.85 4.76 -10.85
C PRO A 39 -7.72 4.67 -9.32
N PHE A 40 -7.10 5.66 -8.69
CA PHE A 40 -6.88 5.79 -7.25
C PHE A 40 -8.18 6.02 -6.46
N ALA A 41 -9.10 6.85 -6.95
CA ALA A 41 -10.38 7.09 -6.29
C ALA A 41 -11.24 5.82 -6.23
N ALA A 42 -11.17 4.99 -7.28
CA ALA A 42 -11.84 3.70 -7.34
C ALA A 42 -11.20 2.67 -6.38
N ALA A 43 -9.86 2.64 -6.28
CA ALA A 43 -9.15 1.71 -5.40
C ALA A 43 -9.34 2.02 -3.89
N LEU A 44 -9.55 3.30 -3.55
CA LEU A 44 -9.87 3.74 -2.18
C LEU A 44 -11.31 3.43 -1.75
N SER A 45 -12.21 3.15 -2.70
CA SER A 45 -13.62 2.83 -2.42
C SER A 45 -13.86 1.38 -1.97
N ARG A 46 -12.89 0.48 -2.23
CA ARG A 46 -12.94 -0.92 -1.83
C ARG A 46 -12.17 -1.12 -0.52
N LEU A 47 -12.92 -1.24 0.56
CA LEU A 47 -12.42 -1.59 1.88
C LEU A 47 -12.51 -3.11 2.05
N ASP A 48 -11.40 -3.78 2.34
CA ASP A 48 -11.44 -5.17 2.79
C ASP A 48 -11.38 -5.22 4.31
N ALA A 49 -12.14 -6.13 4.89
CA ALA A 49 -12.16 -6.39 6.32
C ALA A 49 -10.91 -7.18 6.71
N ASN A 50 -9.77 -6.49 6.79
CA ASN A 50 -8.49 -7.08 7.21
C ASN A 50 -8.49 -7.66 8.62
N SER A 51 -9.39 -7.23 9.49
CA SER A 51 -9.65 -7.84 10.78
C SER A 51 -11.06 -7.49 11.26
N PRO A 52 -11.56 -8.16 12.32
CA PRO A 52 -12.79 -7.74 13.00
C PRO A 52 -12.78 -6.29 13.51
N SER A 53 -11.61 -5.64 13.54
CA SER A 53 -11.38 -4.31 14.15
C SER A 53 -10.65 -3.30 13.24
N SER A 54 -10.36 -3.65 11.99
CA SER A 54 -9.59 -2.80 11.07
C SER A 54 -9.96 -3.05 9.62
N THR A 55 -10.33 -1.98 8.92
CA THR A 55 -10.43 -1.95 7.46
C THR A 55 -9.26 -1.15 6.90
N LEU A 56 -8.60 -1.68 5.86
CA LEU A 56 -7.61 -0.94 5.07
C LEU A 56 -8.14 -0.81 3.64
N PRO A 57 -7.82 0.27 2.92
CA PRO A 57 -8.09 0.35 1.49
C PRO A 57 -7.26 -0.72 0.77
N ILE A 58 -7.90 -1.56 -0.04
CA ILE A 58 -7.22 -2.66 -0.76
C ILE A 58 -6.08 -2.13 -1.61
N GLY A 59 -6.28 -0.97 -2.25
CA GLY A 59 -5.26 -0.37 -3.13
C GLY A 59 -4.02 0.17 -2.43
N ASN A 60 -4.00 0.24 -1.09
CA ASN A 60 -2.86 0.73 -0.30
C ASN A 60 -2.49 -0.21 0.86
N GLY A 61 -2.90 -1.48 0.78
CA GLY A 61 -2.49 -2.53 1.71
C GLY A 61 -1.50 -3.47 1.03
N ILE A 62 -0.50 -3.94 1.77
CA ILE A 62 0.45 -4.95 1.28
C ILE A 62 -0.07 -6.33 1.69
N PRO A 63 -0.46 -7.21 0.75
CA PRO A 63 -0.84 -8.57 1.08
C PRO A 63 0.33 -9.35 1.69
N LEU A 64 0.07 -9.99 2.83
CA LEU A 64 0.96 -10.97 3.43
C LEU A 64 0.37 -12.37 3.27
N THR A 65 1.14 -13.28 2.71
CA THR A 65 0.83 -14.71 2.66
C THR A 65 1.69 -15.47 3.68
N VAL A 66 1.30 -16.70 4.00
CA VAL A 66 2.07 -17.55 4.92
C VAL A 66 2.82 -18.60 4.14
N SER A 67 4.15 -18.57 4.22
CA SER A 67 5.05 -19.52 3.58
C SER A 67 5.67 -20.46 4.61
N HIS A 68 5.76 -21.75 4.29
CA HIS A 68 6.42 -22.74 5.15
C HIS A 68 7.95 -22.65 4.99
N ARG A 69 8.70 -22.64 6.10
CA ARG A 69 10.17 -22.75 6.09
C ARG A 69 10.60 -24.18 6.43
N ALA A 70 10.59 -24.53 7.72
CA ALA A 70 11.03 -25.81 8.27
C ALA A 70 10.50 -25.96 9.71
N ASP A 71 10.52 -27.18 10.27
CA ASP A 71 10.20 -27.47 11.67
C ASP A 71 8.88 -26.84 12.17
N ASN A 72 7.82 -26.94 11.36
CA ASN A 72 6.50 -26.36 11.65
C ASN A 72 6.54 -24.83 11.92
N THR A 73 7.57 -24.16 11.40
CA THR A 73 7.76 -22.72 11.43
C THR A 73 7.37 -22.11 10.09
N TYR A 74 6.60 -21.05 10.17
CA TYR A 74 6.02 -20.34 9.04
C TYR A 74 6.43 -18.87 9.07
N VAL A 75 6.47 -18.24 7.90
CA VAL A 75 6.88 -16.86 7.73
C VAL A 75 5.83 -16.10 6.93
N LEU A 76 5.50 -14.90 7.39
CA LEU A 76 4.69 -13.95 6.65
C LEU A 76 5.54 -13.29 5.57
N THR A 77 5.16 -13.49 4.31
CA THR A 77 5.86 -12.98 3.13
C THR A 77 4.99 -11.95 2.39
N PRO A 78 5.53 -10.78 2.04
CA PRO A 78 4.80 -9.79 1.25
C PRO A 78 4.62 -10.25 -0.20
N ASN A 79 3.45 -9.94 -0.79
CA ASN A 79 3.17 -10.17 -2.20
C ASN A 79 2.61 -8.90 -2.85
N ILE A 80 3.44 -8.23 -3.65
CA ILE A 80 3.08 -7.00 -4.39
C ILE A 80 2.82 -7.28 -5.87
N HIS A 81 3.32 -8.41 -6.38
CA HIS A 81 3.32 -8.69 -7.81
C HIS A 81 1.98 -9.21 -8.33
N GLU A 82 1.22 -9.93 -7.50
CA GLU A 82 0.05 -10.68 -7.93
C GLU A 82 -1.06 -10.70 -6.87
N THR A 83 -2.30 -10.94 -7.32
CA THR A 83 -3.39 -11.23 -6.39
C THR A 83 -3.09 -12.57 -5.72
N PRO A 84 -2.98 -12.62 -4.37
CA PRO A 84 -2.60 -13.85 -3.69
C PRO A 84 -3.65 -14.94 -3.91
N THR A 85 -3.22 -16.10 -4.38
CA THR A 85 -4.04 -17.32 -4.51
C THR A 85 -4.22 -18.05 -3.17
N GLN A 86 -3.34 -17.75 -2.20
CA GLN A 86 -3.34 -18.32 -0.87
C GLN A 86 -4.02 -17.40 0.14
N PRO A 87 -4.44 -17.92 1.31
CA PRO A 87 -4.89 -17.09 2.42
C PRO A 87 -3.92 -15.96 2.70
N SER A 88 -4.42 -14.73 2.63
CA SER A 88 -3.60 -13.53 2.81
C SER A 88 -4.26 -12.55 3.78
N ARG A 89 -3.46 -11.61 4.26
CA ARG A 89 -3.90 -10.53 5.13
C ARG A 89 -3.15 -9.26 4.81
N LEU A 90 -3.83 -8.13 4.69
CA LEU A 90 -3.15 -6.89 4.34
C LEU A 90 -2.46 -6.27 5.56
N LEU A 91 -1.23 -5.83 5.32
CA LEU A 91 -0.41 -4.98 6.16
C LEU A 91 -0.56 -3.53 5.71
N ILE A 92 -0.45 -2.57 6.65
CA ILE A 92 -0.44 -1.15 6.31
C ILE A 92 0.82 -0.84 5.50
N ASN A 93 0.64 -0.17 4.37
CA ASN A 93 1.72 0.25 3.49
C ASN A 93 2.49 1.46 4.06
N SER A 94 3.34 1.22 5.05
CA SER A 94 4.20 2.23 5.69
C SER A 94 5.45 1.55 6.25
N ALA A 95 6.61 1.90 5.73
CA ALA A 95 7.89 1.36 6.20
C ALA A 95 8.07 1.61 7.70
N ARG A 96 7.70 2.82 8.18
CA ARG A 96 7.83 3.19 9.61
C ARG A 96 6.93 2.33 10.50
N TYR A 97 5.68 2.13 10.11
CA TYR A 97 4.74 1.29 10.86
C TYR A 97 5.22 -0.16 10.92
N ILE A 98 5.70 -0.69 9.81
CA ILE A 98 6.15 -2.07 9.70
C ILE A 98 7.37 -2.31 10.59
N LYS A 99 8.37 -1.42 10.58
CA LYS A 99 9.52 -1.48 11.51
C LYS A 99 9.07 -1.62 12.96
N LEU A 100 8.05 -0.86 13.37
CA LEU A 100 7.53 -0.91 14.75
C LEU A 100 6.81 -2.21 15.13
N ILE A 101 6.28 -2.95 14.16
CA ILE A 101 5.54 -4.21 14.41
C ILE A 101 6.44 -5.42 14.40
N VAL A 102 7.48 -5.42 13.56
CA VAL A 102 8.42 -6.53 13.42
C VAL A 102 9.04 -6.91 14.76
N ASP A 103 9.24 -5.95 15.66
CA ASP A 103 9.76 -6.18 17.02
C ASP A 103 8.68 -6.58 18.05
N ARG A 104 7.42 -6.73 17.63
CA ARG A 104 6.26 -6.98 18.52
C ARG A 104 5.56 -8.30 18.16
N PRO A 105 5.94 -9.43 18.78
CA PRO A 105 5.38 -10.75 18.49
C PRO A 105 3.84 -10.82 18.55
N LYS A 106 3.22 -10.14 19.53
CA LYS A 106 1.75 -10.09 19.66
C LYS A 106 1.07 -9.33 18.51
N ALA A 107 1.77 -8.37 17.88
CA ALA A 107 1.26 -7.65 16.73
C ALA A 107 1.38 -8.49 15.45
N ILE A 108 2.48 -9.24 15.29
CA ILE A 108 2.67 -10.19 14.18
C ILE A 108 1.55 -11.23 14.14
N GLN A 109 1.14 -11.76 15.29
CA GLN A 109 0.03 -12.72 15.37
C GLN A 109 -1.30 -12.17 14.82
N LYS A 110 -1.49 -10.84 14.83
CA LYS A 110 -2.67 -10.19 14.24
C LYS A 110 -2.59 -10.07 12.72
N LEU A 111 -1.43 -10.34 12.12
CA LEU A 111 -1.21 -10.32 10.67
C LEU A 111 -1.36 -11.72 10.06
N VAL A 112 -1.53 -12.76 10.88
CA VAL A 112 -1.76 -14.11 10.38
C VAL A 112 -3.18 -14.22 9.79
N PRO A 113 -3.34 -14.75 8.56
CA PRO A 113 -4.65 -14.98 7.95
C PRO A 113 -5.52 -15.93 8.79
N LEU A 114 -6.80 -15.59 8.98
CA LEU A 114 -7.72 -16.42 9.79
C LEU A 114 -7.93 -17.81 9.18
N GLN A 115 -8.01 -17.90 7.84
CA GLN A 115 -8.14 -19.17 7.13
C GLN A 115 -6.94 -20.09 7.39
N PHE A 116 -5.71 -19.54 7.43
CA PHE A 116 -4.51 -20.29 7.80
C PHE A 116 -4.59 -20.81 9.25
N ILE A 117 -4.99 -19.95 10.20
CA ILE A 117 -5.16 -20.36 11.61
C ILE A 117 -6.18 -21.50 11.72
N GLN A 118 -7.26 -21.46 10.94
CA GLN A 118 -8.28 -22.50 10.94
C GLN A 118 -7.77 -23.84 10.37
N GLN A 119 -6.93 -23.79 9.33
CA GLN A 119 -6.30 -24.97 8.73
C GLN A 119 -5.25 -25.60 9.66
N CYS A 120 -4.52 -24.78 10.41
CA CYS A 120 -3.43 -25.22 11.29
C CYS A 120 -3.84 -25.41 12.77
N LYS A 121 -5.14 -25.51 13.09
CA LYS A 121 -5.62 -25.62 14.49
C LYS A 121 -4.97 -26.72 15.33
N SER A 122 -4.51 -27.81 14.70
CA SER A 122 -3.86 -28.95 15.35
C SER A 122 -2.34 -28.83 15.44
N SER A 123 -1.70 -28.00 14.62
CA SER A 123 -0.26 -27.81 14.63
C SER A 123 0.09 -26.60 15.51
N LYS A 124 1.09 -26.74 16.39
CA LYS A 124 1.67 -25.61 17.14
C LYS A 124 2.50 -24.72 16.20
N ALA A 125 1.90 -24.29 15.10
CA ALA A 125 2.54 -23.55 14.03
C ALA A 125 3.10 -22.23 14.56
N ARG A 126 4.41 -22.06 14.46
CA ARG A 126 5.06 -20.81 14.87
C ARG A 126 5.15 -19.89 13.65
N VAL A 127 4.31 -18.86 13.62
CA VAL A 127 4.36 -17.85 12.56
C VAL A 127 5.25 -16.68 12.98
N THR A 128 6.16 -16.30 12.10
CA THR A 128 7.11 -15.19 12.28
C THR A 128 7.09 -14.25 11.07
N ILE A 129 7.76 -13.12 11.19
CA ILE A 129 8.01 -12.18 10.09
C ILE A 129 9.51 -11.91 10.08
N ASP A 130 10.07 -11.76 8.89
CA ASP A 130 11.50 -11.48 8.75
C ASP A 130 11.84 -10.06 9.20
N LYS A 131 13.04 -9.88 9.76
CA LYS A 131 13.49 -8.59 10.30
C LYS A 131 13.73 -7.56 9.20
N ASP A 132 14.15 -8.02 8.04
CA ASP A 132 14.44 -7.28 6.82
C ASP A 132 13.20 -7.09 5.92
N ILE A 133 11.98 -7.39 6.40
CA ILE A 133 10.76 -7.30 5.57
C ILE A 133 10.57 -5.93 4.90
N VAL A 134 11.05 -4.85 5.51
CA VAL A 134 10.96 -3.51 4.91
C VAL A 134 11.86 -3.39 3.68
N GLU A 135 13.06 -3.95 3.73
CA GLU A 135 13.98 -4.01 2.59
C GLU A 135 13.45 -4.95 1.50
N GLN A 136 12.84 -6.07 1.90
CA GLN A 136 12.15 -6.96 0.96
C GLN A 136 11.03 -6.22 0.23
N ILE A 137 10.15 -5.51 0.94
CA ILE A 137 9.06 -4.72 0.34
C ILE A 137 9.59 -3.62 -0.59
N ASP A 138 10.63 -2.89 -0.17
CA ASP A 138 11.26 -1.86 -1.00
C ASP A 138 11.78 -2.46 -2.32
N THR A 139 12.46 -3.60 -2.23
CA THR A 139 13.01 -4.32 -3.38
C THR A 139 11.90 -4.78 -4.32
N LEU A 140 10.82 -5.37 -3.79
CA LEU A 140 9.68 -5.84 -4.59
C LEU A 140 9.00 -4.68 -5.33
N TYR A 141 8.80 -3.53 -4.67
CA TYR A 141 8.27 -2.33 -5.33
C TYR A 141 9.17 -1.85 -6.45
N ARG A 142 10.47 -1.69 -6.18
CA ARG A 142 11.45 -1.22 -7.18
C ARG A 142 11.49 -2.14 -8.39
N GLN A 143 11.66 -3.44 -8.17
CA GLN A 143 11.70 -4.44 -9.25
C GLN A 143 10.43 -4.41 -10.10
N LYS A 144 9.25 -4.29 -9.45
CA LYS A 144 7.98 -4.24 -10.20
C LYS A 144 7.82 -2.95 -11.00
N ILE A 145 8.16 -1.81 -10.40
CA ILE A 145 8.13 -0.51 -11.09
C ILE A 145 9.08 -0.54 -12.28
N GLU A 146 10.33 -0.96 -12.08
CA GLU A 146 11.34 -1.08 -13.15
C GLU A 146 10.87 -2.01 -14.28
N SER A 147 10.25 -3.16 -13.95
CA SER A 147 9.73 -4.09 -14.96
C SER A 147 8.56 -3.56 -15.79
N LEU A 148 7.88 -2.51 -15.31
CA LEU A 148 6.71 -1.91 -15.95
C LEU A 148 7.01 -0.55 -16.58
N LEU A 149 8.19 0.03 -16.34
CA LEU A 149 8.56 1.31 -16.91
C LEU A 149 8.59 1.20 -18.45
N PRO A 150 7.93 2.14 -19.17
CA PRO A 150 7.96 2.12 -20.63
C PRO A 150 9.34 2.51 -21.15
N ASP A 151 9.78 1.84 -22.23
CA ASP A 151 11.06 2.12 -22.91
C ASP A 151 11.09 3.49 -23.61
N SER A 152 9.92 4.11 -23.83
CA SER A 152 9.77 5.40 -24.49
C SER A 152 9.02 6.39 -23.62
N SER A 153 9.39 7.67 -23.72
CA SER A 153 8.76 8.76 -22.99
C SER A 153 7.39 9.04 -23.60
N GLU A 154 6.32 8.82 -22.84
CA GLU A 154 4.99 9.24 -23.24
C GLU A 154 4.78 10.74 -22.97
N CYS A 155 3.70 11.31 -23.50
CA CYS A 155 3.25 12.66 -23.18
C CYS A 155 1.72 12.70 -22.99
N GLY A 156 1.23 13.68 -22.25
CA GLY A 156 -0.21 13.88 -22.05
C GLY A 156 -0.55 14.77 -20.85
N ASP A 157 -1.84 15.06 -20.71
CA ASP A 157 -2.36 16.01 -19.71
C ASP A 157 -2.79 15.34 -18.39
N TYR A 158 -2.86 14.00 -18.36
CA TYR A 158 -3.31 13.21 -17.23
C TYR A 158 -2.36 12.02 -16.97
N GLY A 159 -1.49 12.16 -15.97
CA GLY A 159 -0.51 11.12 -15.65
C GLY A 159 0.39 11.45 -14.47
N ILE A 160 1.44 10.64 -14.32
CA ILE A 160 2.51 10.86 -13.35
C ILE A 160 3.75 11.37 -14.07
N ILE A 161 4.32 12.47 -13.58
CA ILE A 161 5.67 12.92 -13.95
C ILE A 161 6.62 12.49 -12.84
N LEU A 162 7.51 11.56 -13.16
CA LEU A 162 8.66 11.23 -12.34
C LEU A 162 9.75 12.23 -12.66
N LYS A 163 10.25 12.96 -11.66
CA LYS A 163 11.43 13.81 -11.79
C LYS A 163 12.02 14.17 -10.42
N PRO A 164 13.28 14.63 -10.35
CA PRO A 164 13.87 15.11 -9.11
C PRO A 164 13.12 16.34 -8.58
N MET A 165 12.76 16.31 -7.30
CA MET A 165 12.02 17.38 -6.61
C MET A 165 12.34 17.45 -5.11
N ASP A 166 12.06 18.61 -4.51
CA ASP A 166 12.26 18.82 -3.06
C ASP A 166 11.12 18.26 -2.19
N VAL A 167 10.00 17.88 -2.81
CA VAL A 167 8.82 17.33 -2.12
C VAL A 167 8.47 15.95 -2.69
N PRO A 168 8.02 14.99 -1.86
CA PRO A 168 7.74 13.62 -2.33
C PRO A 168 6.68 13.55 -3.41
N VAL A 169 5.59 14.32 -3.26
CA VAL A 169 4.46 14.38 -4.21
C VAL A 169 3.96 15.80 -4.32
N ARG A 170 3.63 16.22 -5.54
CA ARG A 170 2.90 17.47 -5.84
C ARG A 170 1.83 17.17 -6.87
N ILE A 171 0.62 17.70 -6.71
CA ILE A 171 -0.48 17.52 -7.68
C ILE A 171 -0.79 18.89 -8.29
N ASP A 172 -0.87 18.95 -9.61
CA ASP A 172 -1.31 20.12 -10.35
C ASP A 172 -2.26 19.72 -11.47
N GLY A 173 -3.52 20.16 -11.37
CA GLY A 173 -4.58 19.76 -12.30
C GLY A 173 -4.75 18.23 -12.40
N GLY A 174 -4.60 17.71 -13.62
CA GLY A 174 -4.70 16.29 -13.95
C GLY A 174 -3.40 15.49 -13.74
N THR A 175 -2.31 16.14 -13.34
CA THR A 175 -0.97 15.55 -13.31
C THR A 175 -0.42 15.46 -11.89
N THR A 176 0.15 14.31 -11.56
CA THR A 176 0.86 14.09 -10.29
C THR A 176 2.36 14.07 -10.54
N TYR A 177 3.11 14.91 -9.83
CA TYR A 177 4.56 14.91 -9.83
C TYR A 177 5.06 14.11 -8.64
N VAL A 178 5.97 13.17 -8.86
CA VAL A 178 6.57 12.33 -7.82
C VAL A 178 8.07 12.49 -7.86
N ASN A 179 8.67 12.73 -6.71
CA ASN A 179 10.12 12.81 -6.58
C ASN A 179 10.74 11.46 -6.92
N SER A 180 11.55 11.44 -7.96
CA SER A 180 12.17 10.23 -8.47
C SER A 180 13.45 10.54 -9.22
N THR A 181 14.36 9.57 -9.28
CA THR A 181 15.54 9.62 -10.14
C THR A 181 15.20 9.38 -11.61
N PHE A 182 14.03 8.80 -11.88
CA PHE A 182 13.51 8.67 -13.24
C PHE A 182 12.98 10.02 -13.73
N ASN A 183 13.17 10.31 -15.02
CA ASN A 183 12.66 11.52 -15.68
C ASN A 183 11.70 11.13 -16.81
N THR A 184 10.51 10.65 -16.46
CA THR A 184 9.54 10.10 -17.42
C THR A 184 8.11 10.47 -17.06
N PHE A 185 7.24 10.45 -18.06
CA PHE A 185 5.80 10.62 -17.91
C PHE A 185 5.08 9.30 -18.09
N ILE A 186 4.09 9.04 -17.24
CA ILE A 186 3.33 7.80 -17.18
C ILE A 186 1.85 8.16 -17.28
N ASN A 187 1.22 7.85 -18.41
CA ASN A 187 -0.18 8.16 -18.63
C ASN A 187 -1.11 7.25 -17.81
N TYR A 188 -2.11 7.82 -17.15
CA TYR A 188 -3.03 7.05 -16.30
C TYR A 188 -3.88 6.03 -17.07
N ASN A 189 -4.18 6.31 -18.34
CA ASN A 189 -5.07 5.49 -19.15
C ASN A 189 -4.36 4.26 -19.73
N THR A 190 -3.08 4.39 -20.08
CA THR A 190 -2.28 3.29 -20.66
C THR A 190 -1.57 2.48 -19.57
N HIS A 191 -1.07 3.15 -18.52
CA HIS A 191 -0.21 2.55 -17.49
C HIS A 191 -0.82 2.63 -16.10
N ARG A 192 -2.10 2.26 -15.99
CA ARG A 192 -2.88 2.33 -14.74
C ARG A 192 -2.19 1.65 -13.56
N ASP A 193 -1.70 0.44 -13.76
CA ASP A 193 -1.13 -0.39 -12.69
C ASP A 193 0.22 0.16 -12.22
N LEU A 194 1.07 0.59 -13.16
CA LEU A 194 2.33 1.27 -12.86
C LEU A 194 2.09 2.57 -12.08
N ALA A 195 1.12 3.36 -12.51
CA ALA A 195 0.76 4.61 -11.82
C ALA A 195 0.30 4.35 -10.37
N GLN A 196 -0.49 3.30 -10.15
CA GLN A 196 -0.91 2.91 -8.81
C GLN A 196 0.28 2.44 -7.96
N LEU A 197 1.18 1.63 -8.53
CA LEU A 197 2.37 1.12 -7.84
C LEU A 197 3.32 2.24 -7.41
N ILE A 198 3.56 3.23 -8.26
CA ILE A 198 4.43 4.38 -7.95
C ILE A 198 3.90 5.17 -6.75
N LEU A 199 2.60 5.43 -6.73
CA LEU A 199 1.99 6.17 -5.61
C LEU A 199 1.99 5.35 -4.33
N ALA A 200 1.67 4.05 -4.40
CA ALA A 200 1.77 3.15 -3.26
C ALA A 200 3.20 3.07 -2.72
N TYR A 201 4.20 3.00 -3.59
CA TYR A 201 5.61 3.03 -3.17
C TYR A 201 5.99 4.37 -2.53
N THR A 202 5.47 5.47 -3.07
CA THR A 202 5.71 6.80 -2.48
C THR A 202 5.10 6.90 -1.08
N ASP A 203 3.89 6.37 -0.87
CA ASP A 203 3.29 6.28 0.46
C ASP A 203 4.12 5.39 1.40
N PHE A 204 4.58 4.22 0.93
CA PHE A 204 5.39 3.28 1.70
C PHE A 204 6.63 3.93 2.31
N VAL A 205 7.35 4.72 1.51
CA VAL A 205 8.62 5.36 1.89
C VAL A 205 8.39 6.59 2.80
N ASN A 206 7.30 7.34 2.59
CA ASN A 206 7.11 8.64 3.22
C ASN A 206 6.18 8.66 4.45
N LEU A 207 5.48 7.56 4.75
CA LEU A 207 4.60 7.40 5.93
C LEU A 207 5.24 6.55 7.02
#